data_AF-A0A7C7U6W6-F1
#
_entry.id   AF-A0A7C7U6W6-F1
#
_cell.length_a   1.000
_cell.length_b   1.000
_cell.length_c   1.000
_cell.angle_alpha   90.00
_cell.angle_beta   90.00
_cell.angle_gamma   90.00
#
_symmetry.space_group_name_H-M   'P 1'
#
loop_
_entity.id
_entity.type
_entity.pdbx_description
1 polymer ?
#
loop_
_entity_poly.entity_id
_entity_poly.type
_entity_poly.pdbx_seq_one_letter_code
_entity_poly.pdbx_strand_id
1 'polypeptide(L)'
;MDELGTLTMSTKELNRLEILGRVLERRLTQAEAAEQLGLGVRQVERLCRRLRLKGRQGLISKKRGRPSNRKLPAALRERALELVQSRYADFGSNAGRGEARRAARRGRLGRDAATLDDRSRDLGPPLAAEPSRSSAPTSPILLR
;
A
#
# COMPACT_ATOMS: atom_id res chain seq x y z
N MET A 1 23.66 -6.32 -25.71
CA MET A 1 22.30 -6.00 -26.18
C MET A 1 21.69 -7.32 -26.56
N ASP A 2 20.58 -7.73 -25.95
CA ASP A 2 20.00 -9.05 -26.26
C ASP A 2 19.10 -8.92 -27.49
N GLU A 3 19.57 -9.49 -28.60
CA GLU A 3 19.05 -9.35 -29.97
C GLU A 3 17.67 -9.99 -30.24
N LEU A 4 17.03 -10.62 -29.25
CA LEU A 4 15.63 -11.02 -29.29
C LEU A 4 14.98 -10.71 -27.94
N GLY A 5 14.75 -9.41 -27.71
CA GLY A 5 14.35 -8.82 -26.43
C GLY A 5 13.02 -9.34 -25.87
N THR A 6 13.06 -10.50 -25.23
CA THR A 6 11.88 -11.13 -24.62
C THR A 6 11.69 -10.59 -23.21
N LEU A 7 10.54 -9.98 -22.95
CA LEU A 7 10.19 -9.45 -21.63
C LEU A 7 9.26 -10.41 -20.89
N THR A 8 9.75 -11.04 -19.83
CA THR A 8 8.91 -11.90 -18.98
C THR A 8 8.01 -11.03 -18.08
N MET A 9 6.71 -11.07 -18.34
CA MET A 9 5.69 -10.36 -17.57
C MET A 9 4.75 -11.35 -16.89
N SER A 10 4.26 -11.00 -15.71
CA SER A 10 3.13 -11.73 -15.11
C SER A 10 1.84 -11.41 -15.85
N THR A 11 0.85 -12.30 -15.74
CA THR A 11 -0.51 -12.09 -16.28
C THR A 11 -1.11 -10.76 -15.83
N LYS A 12 -0.88 -10.35 -14.57
CA LYS A 12 -1.31 -9.05 -14.04
C LYS A 12 -0.65 -7.86 -14.72
N GLU A 13 0.63 -7.99 -15.08
CA GLU A 13 1.37 -6.93 -15.77
C GLU A 13 0.97 -6.85 -17.25
N LEU A 14 0.61 -7.98 -17.88
CA LEU A 14 0.04 -8.02 -19.22
C LEU A 14 -1.34 -7.36 -19.29
N ASN A 15 -2.25 -7.71 -18.37
CA ASN A 15 -3.58 -7.09 -18.30
C ASN A 15 -3.49 -5.55 -18.12
N ARG A 16 -2.59 -5.09 -17.25
CA ARG A 16 -2.32 -3.65 -17.10
C ARG A 16 -1.85 -3.01 -18.39
N LEU A 17 -0.97 -3.67 -19.14
CA LEU A 17 -0.48 -3.14 -20.41
C LEU A 17 -1.62 -2.94 -21.41
N GLU A 18 -2.55 -3.89 -21.50
CA GLU A 18 -3.72 -3.81 -22.38
C GLU A 18 -4.64 -2.65 -22.00
N ILE A 19 -5.06 -2.58 -20.73
CA ILE A 19 -5.97 -1.54 -20.25
C ILE A 19 -5.33 -0.15 -20.37
N LEU A 20 -4.06 0.00 -19.98
CA LEU A 20 -3.35 1.28 -20.09
C LEU A 20 -3.10 1.66 -21.55
N GLY A 21 -2.96 0.70 -22.46
CA GLY A 21 -2.91 0.95 -23.90
C GLY A 21 -4.16 1.67 -24.39
N ARG A 22 -5.35 1.17 -24.01
CA ARG A 22 -6.64 1.82 -24.34
C ARG A 22 -6.75 3.24 -23.77
N VAL A 23 -6.23 3.48 -22.57
CA VAL A 23 -6.17 4.83 -21.97
C VAL A 23 -5.26 5.76 -22.79
N LEU A 24 -4.10 5.27 -23.25
CA LEU A 24 -3.19 6.05 -24.07
C LEU A 24 -3.77 6.38 -25.45
N GLU A 25 -4.54 5.45 -26.01
CA GLU A 25 -5.32 5.63 -27.25
C GLU A 25 -6.56 6.51 -27.07
N ARG A 26 -6.81 7.03 -25.87
CA ARG A 26 -7.99 7.83 -25.50
C ARG A 26 -9.32 7.11 -25.71
N ARG A 27 -9.32 5.78 -25.72
CA ARG A 27 -10.50 4.92 -25.82
C ARG A 27 -11.11 4.59 -24.44
N LEU A 28 -10.38 4.89 -23.37
CA LEU A 28 -10.78 4.65 -21.99
C LEU A 28 -10.30 5.81 -21.12
N THR A 29 -11.12 6.26 -20.17
CA THR A 29 -10.70 7.26 -19.20
C THR A 29 -9.82 6.64 -18.11
N GLN A 30 -9.08 7.48 -17.37
CA GLN A 30 -8.27 6.99 -16.25
C GLN A 30 -9.12 6.48 -15.08
N ALA A 31 -10.34 6.98 -14.93
CA ALA A 31 -11.28 6.54 -13.88
C ALA A 31 -11.78 5.13 -14.16
N GLU A 32 -12.28 4.87 -15.37
CA GLU A 32 -12.74 3.53 -15.78
C GLU A 32 -11.60 2.52 -15.74
N ALA A 33 -10.39 2.91 -16.15
CA ALA A 33 -9.22 2.05 -16.03
C ALA A 33 -8.87 1.73 -14.56
N ALA A 34 -9.09 2.67 -13.65
CA ALA A 34 -8.85 2.49 -12.23
C ALA A 34 -9.83 1.46 -11.64
N GLU A 35 -11.10 1.53 -12.03
CA GLU A 35 -12.13 0.54 -11.68
C GLU A 35 -11.78 -0.86 -12.22
N GLN A 36 -11.49 -0.98 -13.52
CA GLN A 36 -11.14 -2.26 -14.15
C GLN A 36 -9.89 -2.90 -13.52
N LEU A 37 -8.93 -2.08 -13.08
CA LEU A 37 -7.69 -2.56 -12.46
C LEU A 37 -7.79 -2.74 -10.93
N GLY A 38 -8.88 -2.28 -10.30
CA GLY A 38 -9.00 -2.20 -8.84
C GLY A 38 -7.90 -1.34 -8.19
N LEU A 39 -7.50 -0.26 -8.87
CA LEU A 39 -6.45 0.68 -8.44
C LEU A 39 -7.05 2.07 -8.21
N GLY A 40 -6.30 2.94 -7.54
CA GLY A 40 -6.65 4.36 -7.49
C GLY A 40 -6.25 5.10 -8.77
N VAL A 41 -6.97 6.16 -9.14
CA VAL A 41 -6.70 6.98 -10.34
C VAL A 41 -5.24 7.47 -10.38
N ARG A 42 -4.70 7.98 -9.26
CA ARG A 42 -3.28 8.38 -9.17
C ARG A 42 -2.29 7.24 -9.45
N GLN A 43 -2.67 5.99 -9.14
CA GLN A 43 -1.83 4.83 -9.45
C GLN A 43 -1.85 4.55 -10.95
N VAL A 44 -3.02 4.65 -11.59
CA VAL A 44 -3.18 4.54 -13.05
C VAL A 44 -2.37 5.61 -13.75
N GLU A 45 -2.50 6.87 -13.33
CA GLU A 45 -1.72 7.99 -13.88
C GLU A 45 -0.21 7.72 -13.82
N ARG A 46 0.29 7.27 -12.66
CA ARG A 46 1.71 6.88 -12.50
C ARG A 46 2.12 5.73 -13.41
N LEU A 47 1.23 4.79 -13.69
CA LEU A 47 1.49 3.69 -14.62
C LEU A 47 1.51 4.19 -16.07
N CYS A 48 0.55 5.02 -16.48
CA CYS A 48 0.53 5.68 -17.79
C CYS A 48 1.82 6.47 -18.05
N ARG A 49 2.25 7.29 -17.08
CA ARG A 49 3.52 8.04 -17.19
C ARG A 49 4.71 7.11 -17.38
N ARG A 50 4.75 6.00 -16.64
CA ARG A 50 5.86 5.06 -16.72
C ARG A 50 5.86 4.27 -18.03
N LEU A 51 4.67 3.92 -18.52
CA LEU A 51 4.48 3.27 -19.83
C LEU A 51 4.93 4.20 -20.96
N ARG A 52 4.64 5.50 -20.90
CA ARG A 52 5.15 6.49 -21.86
C ARG A 52 6.68 6.61 -21.83
N LEU A 53 7.28 6.62 -20.64
CA LEU A 53 8.72 6.84 -20.49
C LEU A 53 9.59 5.61 -20.75
N LYS A 54 9.08 4.41 -20.46
CA LYS A 54 9.87 3.17 -20.44
C LYS A 54 9.24 2.03 -21.24
N GLY A 55 8.13 2.30 -21.92
CA GLY A 55 7.34 1.26 -22.58
C GLY A 55 6.91 0.14 -21.63
N ARG A 56 6.81 -1.06 -22.19
CA ARG A 56 6.35 -2.29 -21.52
C ARG A 56 7.24 -2.63 -20.31
N GLN A 57 8.55 -2.36 -20.41
CA GLN A 57 9.52 -2.58 -19.33
C GLN A 57 9.19 -1.78 -18.06
N GLY A 58 8.56 -0.60 -18.22
CA GLY A 58 8.13 0.21 -17.08
C GLY A 58 7.12 -0.51 -16.19
N LEU A 59 6.27 -1.36 -16.75
CA LEU A 59 5.21 -2.04 -16.00
C LEU A 59 5.71 -3.25 -15.23
N ILE A 60 6.89 -3.76 -15.55
CA ILE A 60 7.50 -4.89 -14.85
C ILE A 60 7.88 -4.47 -13.43
N SER A 61 7.52 -5.31 -12.45
CA SER A 61 7.86 -5.10 -11.05
C SER A 61 9.38 -5.09 -10.86
N LYS A 62 9.90 -3.94 -10.42
CA LYS A 62 11.33 -3.77 -10.04
C LYS A 62 11.75 -4.58 -8.82
N LYS A 63 10.79 -5.16 -8.08
CA LYS A 63 11.06 -6.06 -6.95
C LYS A 63 11.33 -7.50 -7.39
N ARG A 64 11.06 -7.84 -8.66
CA ARG A 64 11.36 -9.17 -9.21
C ARG A 64 12.86 -9.43 -9.10
N GLY A 65 13.24 -10.58 -8.54
CA GLY A 65 14.64 -10.95 -8.32
C GLY A 65 15.36 -10.22 -7.18
N ARG A 66 14.71 -9.28 -6.46
CA ARG A 66 15.33 -8.57 -5.34
C ARG A 66 14.83 -9.07 -3.99
N PRO A 67 15.73 -9.30 -3.01
CA PRO A 67 15.31 -9.56 -1.64
C PRO A 67 14.54 -8.35 -1.09
N SER A 68 13.64 -8.60 -0.13
CA SER A 68 12.89 -7.53 0.54
C SER A 68 13.84 -6.52 1.18
N ASN A 69 13.56 -5.22 1.04
CA ASN A 69 14.32 -4.17 1.73
C ASN A 69 14.28 -4.30 3.27
N ARG A 70 13.32 -5.08 3.81
CA ARG A 70 13.20 -5.39 5.24
C ARG A 70 13.88 -6.71 5.63
N LYS A 71 14.53 -7.40 4.69
CA LYS A 71 15.23 -8.66 4.96
C LYS A 71 16.44 -8.34 5.84
N LEU A 72 16.45 -8.90 7.05
CA LEU A 72 17.62 -8.81 7.92
C LEU A 72 18.81 -9.53 7.25
N PRO A 73 20.05 -9.03 7.45
CA PRO A 73 21.25 -9.77 7.09
C PRO A 73 21.18 -11.20 7.66
N ALA A 74 21.66 -12.19 6.90
CA ALA A 74 21.57 -13.60 7.30
C ALA A 74 22.18 -13.84 8.69
N ALA A 75 23.38 -13.29 8.93
CA ALA A 75 24.06 -13.35 10.22
C ALA A 75 23.24 -12.76 11.37
N LEU A 76 22.55 -11.63 11.16
CA LEU A 76 21.72 -11.02 12.20
C LEU A 76 20.46 -11.85 12.48
N ARG A 77 19.89 -12.47 11.44
CA ARG A 77 18.77 -13.39 11.58
C ARG A 77 19.17 -14.65 12.34
N GLU A 78 20.31 -15.24 12.00
CA GLU A 78 20.85 -16.41 12.69
C GLU A 78 21.13 -16.09 14.17
N ARG A 79 21.78 -14.96 14.44
CA ARG A 79 22.03 -14.52 15.81
C ARG A 79 20.76 -14.28 16.62
N ALA A 80 19.73 -13.70 16.00
CA ALA A 80 18.44 -13.51 16.65
C ALA A 80 17.75 -14.86 16.94
N LEU A 81 17.83 -15.81 16.00
CA LEU A 81 17.28 -17.15 16.17
C LEU A 81 18.00 -17.94 17.28
N GLU A 82 19.33 -17.84 17.36
CA GLU A 82 20.12 -18.41 18.46
C GLU A 82 19.69 -17.82 19.80
N LEU A 83 19.58 -16.50 19.88
CA LEU A 83 19.20 -15.82 21.12
C LEU A 83 17.82 -16.27 21.59
N VAL A 84 16.84 -16.34 20.68
CA VAL A 84 15.49 -16.82 20.98
C VAL A 84 15.51 -18.28 21.41
N GLN A 85 16.23 -19.16 20.70
CA GLN A 85 16.34 -20.57 21.08
C GLN A 85 17.03 -20.76 22.44
N SER A 86 18.03 -19.94 22.75
CA SER A 86 18.77 -20.01 24.02
C SER A 86 18.00 -19.48 25.23
N ARG A 87 17.17 -18.44 25.05
CA ARG A 87 16.46 -17.75 26.15
C ARG A 87 15.01 -18.19 26.30
N TYR A 88 14.45 -18.78 25.25
CA TYR A 88 13.03 -19.06 25.11
C TYR A 88 12.83 -20.42 24.43
N ALA A 89 13.56 -21.45 24.87
CA ALA A 89 13.44 -22.82 24.37
C ALA A 89 12.00 -23.35 24.47
N ASP A 90 11.26 -22.93 25.50
CA ASP A 90 9.86 -23.32 25.76
C ASP A 90 8.85 -22.67 24.79
N PHE A 91 9.27 -21.70 23.98
CA PHE A 91 8.45 -21.14 22.90
C PHE A 91 8.41 -22.05 21.66
N GLY A 92 9.08 -23.22 21.74
CA GLY A 92 9.09 -24.26 20.73
C GLY A 92 7.70 -24.85 20.52
N SER A 93 7.17 -24.61 19.31
CA SER A 93 6.02 -25.32 18.75
C SER A 93 4.69 -25.22 19.53
N ASN A 94 3.89 -24.22 19.13
CA ASN A 94 2.46 -24.39 18.91
C ASN A 94 1.44 -24.08 20.02
N ALA A 95 1.67 -23.11 20.90
CA ALA A 95 0.60 -22.56 21.76
C ALA A 95 -0.40 -21.63 21.02
N GLY A 96 -0.66 -21.86 19.72
CA GLY A 96 -1.50 -20.95 18.93
C GLY A 96 -1.83 -21.30 17.48
N ARG A 97 -1.66 -22.55 16.99
CA ARG A 97 -2.26 -22.94 15.67
C ARG A 97 -3.75 -23.31 15.75
N GLY A 98 -4.37 -23.22 16.92
CA GLY A 98 -5.75 -23.69 17.16
C GLY A 98 -6.89 -22.83 16.60
N GLU A 99 -6.75 -21.51 16.48
CA GLU A 99 -7.92 -20.66 16.15
C GLU A 99 -7.87 -19.88 14.83
N ALA A 100 -6.71 -19.73 14.19
CA ALA A 100 -6.63 -18.89 12.99
C ALA A 100 -6.97 -19.62 11.66
N ARG A 101 -7.51 -20.85 11.70
CA ARG A 101 -8.01 -21.54 10.48
C ARG A 101 -9.50 -21.36 10.23
N ARG A 102 -10.28 -20.80 11.15
CA ARG A 102 -11.72 -20.52 10.97
C ARG A 102 -12.00 -19.03 10.70
N ALA A 103 -11.27 -18.39 9.79
CA ALA A 103 -11.67 -17.06 9.27
C ALA A 103 -11.23 -16.80 7.82
N ALA A 104 -10.75 -17.81 7.09
CA ALA A 104 -10.33 -17.66 5.69
C ALA A 104 -11.46 -17.85 4.67
N ARG A 105 -12.72 -17.61 5.07
CA ARG A 105 -13.87 -17.48 4.16
C ARG A 105 -14.83 -16.42 4.70
N ARG A 106 -14.48 -15.14 4.54
CA ARG A 106 -15.44 -14.03 4.41
C ARG A 106 -14.69 -12.75 4.01
N GLY A 107 -15.06 -12.20 2.87
CA GLY A 107 -14.90 -10.77 2.56
C GLY A 107 -13.53 -10.32 2.08
N ARG A 108 -13.17 -10.63 0.83
CA ARG A 108 -12.58 -9.57 -0.01
C ARG A 108 -13.72 -8.63 -0.34
N LEU A 109 -13.92 -7.58 0.45
CA LEU A 109 -14.69 -6.44 -0.01
C LEU A 109 -13.70 -5.43 -0.58
N GLY A 110 -13.97 -5.07 -1.83
CA GLY A 110 -13.19 -4.14 -2.63
C GLY A 110 -13.09 -2.79 -1.95
N ARG A 111 -12.05 -2.06 -2.31
CA ARG A 111 -12.02 -0.62 -2.10
C ARG A 111 -12.89 0.00 -3.19
N ASP A 112 -14.21 -0.17 -3.05
CA ASP A 112 -15.17 0.52 -3.88
C ASP A 112 -15.33 1.91 -3.28
N ALA A 113 -14.68 2.86 -3.95
CA ALA A 113 -14.82 4.26 -3.70
C ALA A 113 -16.26 4.66 -4.04
N ALA A 114 -17.12 4.72 -3.02
CA ALA A 114 -18.36 5.46 -3.09
C ALA A 114 -18.01 6.95 -3.24
N THR A 115 -17.82 7.37 -4.48
CA THR A 115 -17.95 8.76 -4.87
C THR A 115 -19.44 8.97 -5.10
N LEU A 116 -20.16 9.37 -4.06
CA LEU A 116 -21.45 10.03 -4.23
C LEU A 116 -21.37 11.34 -3.47
N ASP A 117 -21.07 12.37 -4.25
CA ASP A 117 -21.48 13.74 -3.98
C ASP A 117 -23.01 13.75 -4.17
N ASP A 118 -23.77 13.86 -3.08
CA ASP A 118 -25.14 14.34 -3.16
C ASP A 118 -25.35 15.42 -2.11
N ARG A 119 -25.82 16.55 -2.61
CA ARG A 119 -26.04 17.77 -1.86
C ARG A 119 -27.32 17.64 -1.05
N SER A 120 -27.38 18.45 -0.01
CA SER A 120 -28.62 18.95 0.62
C SER A 120 -29.24 17.99 1.64
N ARG A 121 -28.99 18.27 2.93
CA ARG A 121 -30.02 18.71 3.88
C ARG A 121 -29.42 18.86 5.28
N ASP A 122 -29.58 20.08 5.78
CA ASP A 122 -29.93 20.40 7.17
C ASP A 122 -29.02 19.93 8.28
N LEU A 123 -27.97 20.70 8.58
CA LEU A 123 -27.61 21.04 9.97
C LEU A 123 -27.05 22.48 9.99
N GLY A 124 -27.80 23.38 10.61
CA GLY A 124 -27.46 24.81 10.73
C GLY A 124 -26.18 25.07 11.52
N PRO A 125 -25.67 26.32 11.51
CA PRO A 125 -24.42 26.66 12.17
C PRO A 125 -24.63 26.84 13.69
N PRO A 126 -23.90 26.13 14.58
CA PRO A 126 -23.88 26.53 15.98
C PRO A 126 -22.83 27.62 16.21
N LEU A 127 -23.33 28.85 16.16
CA LEU A 127 -23.25 29.89 17.18
C LEU A 127 -21.94 30.03 18.02
N ALA A 128 -21.32 31.20 17.81
CA ALA A 128 -20.63 32.08 18.76
C ALA A 128 -19.31 31.67 19.44
N ALA A 129 -18.44 32.67 19.42
CA ALA A 129 -17.17 32.81 20.11
C ALA A 129 -17.28 32.76 21.64
N GLU A 130 -16.21 32.27 22.29
CA GLU A 130 -15.72 32.79 23.57
C GLU A 130 -14.17 32.65 23.58
N PRO A 131 -13.41 33.66 24.09
CA PRO A 131 -11.95 33.71 24.03
C PRO A 131 -11.27 32.96 25.19
N SER A 132 -10.34 32.06 24.87
CA SER A 132 -9.53 31.32 25.85
C SER A 132 -8.08 31.78 25.89
N ARG A 133 -7.73 32.76 26.73
CA ARG A 133 -6.36 32.94 27.25
C ARG A 133 -6.38 33.46 28.68
N SER A 134 -6.64 32.56 29.64
CA SER A 134 -6.23 32.75 31.03
C SER A 134 -4.84 32.14 31.21
N SER A 135 -3.94 32.98 31.70
CA SER A 135 -2.54 32.69 32.03
C SER A 135 -2.41 31.74 33.22
N ALA A 136 -1.49 30.79 33.17
CA ALA A 136 -0.89 30.23 34.37
C ALA A 136 0.62 29.98 34.15
N PRO A 137 1.45 30.19 35.19
CA PRO A 137 2.86 30.56 35.04
C PRO A 137 3.84 29.39 34.90
N THR A 138 4.91 29.67 34.16
CA THR A 138 6.16 28.92 34.10
C THR A 138 6.79 28.78 35.49
N SER A 139 6.92 27.54 35.98
CA SER A 139 7.76 27.22 37.13
C SER A 139 9.25 27.31 36.74
N PRO A 140 10.13 27.93 37.55
CA PRO A 140 11.57 27.91 37.29
C PRO A 140 12.19 26.62 37.84
N ILE A 141 13.04 25.96 37.04
CA ILE A 141 13.91 24.87 37.49
C ILE A 141 15.14 25.50 38.16
N LEU A 142 15.31 25.22 39.45
CA LEU A 142 16.52 25.52 40.21
C LEU A 142 17.63 24.53 39.80
N LEU A 143 18.72 25.04 39.21
CA LEU A 143 20.02 24.37 39.21
C LEU A 143 20.87 24.98 40.33
N ARG A 144 21.42 24.09 41.16
CA ARG A 144 22.48 24.37 42.13
C ARG A 144 23.75 23.68 41.64
#